data_AF-A0AB35YPL9-F1
#
_entry.id   AF-A0AB35YPL9-F1
#
_cell.length_a   1.000
_cell.length_b   1.000
_cell.length_c   1.000
_cell.angle_alpha   90.00
_cell.angle_beta   90.00
_cell.angle_gamma   90.00
#
_symmetry.space_group_name_H-M   'P 1'
#
loop_
_entity.id
_entity.type
_entity.pdbx_description
1 polymer ?
#
loop_
_entity_poly.entity_id
_entity_poly.type
_entity_poly.pdbx_seq_one_letter_code
_entity_poly.pdbx_strand_id
1 'polypeptide(L)'
;MHEEERKLVEYIKKNVPQINSMGKVYYRDSIPEKKIKVALTSISPGVFENMISVYVDTTVFGKGDDGFIVTTSSLYYKEFGANPIHIPFEKIERIELTNENKKLTVTCLGKTVNLSSTTFKLPETRVFLNEMKSRYEKMKELSVKCTTDRILALEEMDVKVQINYLKTLVAYEKKVMENLLSAPLAEILGLMTQLNFKQEMRQEIKRFIVSDNADFEEAIRMTVMTAPYGNIDNVKHSLLKDIIRLTRSRDKSKASNNENLIYAGGLLNLSGNLKEKIDFIESVIINDEKLIDGQISEKEFEKNIKNFTASSVAVGVPIAAIYISGSVVGLSAAGITSGLAAFGFGGLLGFSSMVTGIGVLIVGGVAVYTGVKYLTGGKQRKINSKREKMIQEVIKIHQATINALIDDINYFTEELNRLSQNYEENALKIANLMAEMQLYKEALTKIKSKSSDLKLVVK
;
A
#
# COMPACT_ATOMS: atom_id res chain seq x y z
N MET A 1 -18.62 -1.24 0.88
CA MET A 1 -17.74 -2.35 0.51
C MET A 1 -17.73 -3.46 1.56
N HIS A 2 -17.48 -3.19 2.85
CA HIS A 2 -17.59 -4.19 3.94
C HIS A 2 -18.92 -4.97 3.96
N GLU A 3 -20.03 -4.31 3.65
CA GLU A 3 -21.35 -4.98 3.57
C GLU A 3 -21.47 -5.93 2.38
N GLU A 4 -20.89 -5.59 1.21
CA GLU A 4 -20.95 -6.43 0.02
C GLU A 4 -19.97 -7.61 0.11
N GLU A 5 -18.79 -7.40 0.71
CA GLU A 5 -17.85 -8.48 1.00
C GLU A 5 -18.41 -9.45 2.05
N ARG A 6 -19.08 -8.93 3.09
CA ARG A 6 -19.81 -9.75 4.07
C ARG A 6 -20.91 -10.58 3.40
N LYS A 7 -21.73 -9.97 2.54
CA LYS A 7 -22.73 -10.67 1.73
C LYS A 7 -22.12 -11.73 0.82
N LEU A 8 -20.92 -11.48 0.29
CA LEU A 8 -20.20 -12.44 -0.55
C LEU A 8 -19.70 -13.64 0.27
N VAL A 9 -19.12 -13.39 1.45
CA VAL A 9 -18.72 -14.46 2.37
C VAL A 9 -19.93 -15.27 2.81
N GLU A 10 -21.05 -14.64 3.15
CA GLU A 10 -22.31 -15.33 3.49
C GLU A 10 -22.86 -16.15 2.32
N TYR A 11 -22.81 -15.61 1.11
CA TYR A 11 -23.17 -16.32 -0.11
C TYR A 11 -22.28 -17.56 -0.32
N ILE A 12 -20.96 -17.42 -0.17
CA ILE A 12 -20.01 -18.54 -0.30
C ILE A 12 -20.32 -19.61 0.76
N LYS A 13 -20.45 -19.22 2.03
CA LYS A 13 -20.75 -20.16 3.13
C LYS A 13 -22.05 -20.94 2.88
N LYS A 14 -23.07 -20.29 2.32
CA LYS A 14 -24.37 -20.92 2.01
C LYS A 14 -24.32 -21.87 0.80
N ASN A 15 -23.53 -21.55 -0.23
CA ASN A 15 -23.59 -22.24 -1.52
C ASN A 15 -22.46 -23.26 -1.75
N VAL A 16 -21.30 -23.13 -1.08
CA VAL A 16 -20.22 -24.12 -1.19
C VAL A 16 -20.64 -25.54 -0.79
N PRO A 17 -21.45 -25.76 0.28
CA PRO A 17 -21.98 -27.09 0.57
C PRO A 17 -22.83 -27.70 -0.55
N GLN A 18 -23.43 -26.87 -1.41
CA GLN A 18 -24.31 -27.32 -2.49
C GLN A 18 -23.52 -27.75 -3.73
N ILE A 19 -22.36 -27.15 -3.98
CA ILE A 19 -21.47 -27.53 -5.10
C ILE A 19 -20.57 -28.72 -4.74
N ASN A 20 -20.50 -29.08 -3.46
CA ASN A 20 -19.70 -30.18 -2.96
C ASN A 20 -20.33 -31.55 -3.30
N SER A 21 -19.63 -32.40 -4.06
CA SER A 21 -20.05 -33.80 -4.27
C SER A 21 -19.63 -34.70 -3.13
N MET A 22 -18.43 -34.47 -2.56
CA MET A 22 -17.85 -35.29 -1.50
C MET A 22 -16.88 -34.50 -0.65
N GLY A 23 -16.68 -34.90 0.60
CA GLY A 23 -15.67 -34.32 1.47
C GLY A 23 -16.26 -33.45 2.58
N LYS A 24 -15.43 -33.20 3.59
CA LYS A 24 -15.82 -32.48 4.81
C LYS A 24 -15.70 -30.98 4.59
N VAL A 25 -16.79 -30.26 4.84
CA VAL A 25 -16.83 -28.80 4.74
C VAL A 25 -16.38 -28.18 6.06
N TYR A 26 -15.43 -27.26 5.97
CA TYR A 26 -14.94 -26.45 7.08
C TYR A 26 -15.10 -24.97 6.75
N TYR A 27 -15.67 -24.22 7.69
CA TYR A 27 -15.67 -22.76 7.65
C TYR A 27 -14.43 -22.24 8.34
N ARG A 28 -13.93 -21.05 7.95
CA ARG A 28 -12.69 -20.44 8.47
C ARG A 28 -12.43 -20.71 9.95
N ASP A 29 -13.35 -20.32 10.81
CA ASP A 29 -13.17 -20.34 12.26
C ASP A 29 -13.27 -21.75 12.87
N SER A 30 -13.42 -22.77 12.03
CA SER A 30 -13.60 -24.18 12.41
C SER A 30 -12.66 -25.13 11.66
N ILE A 31 -11.67 -24.60 10.92
CA ILE A 31 -10.68 -25.44 10.23
C ILE A 31 -9.62 -25.89 11.25
N PRO A 32 -9.32 -27.18 11.38
CA PRO A 32 -8.23 -27.63 12.25
C PRO A 32 -6.86 -27.10 11.80
N GLU A 33 -6.05 -26.56 12.72
CA GLU A 33 -4.74 -25.95 12.43
C GLU A 33 -3.78 -26.84 11.62
N LYS A 34 -3.80 -28.16 11.88
CA LYS A 34 -2.96 -29.10 11.14
C LYS A 34 -3.41 -29.25 9.68
N LYS A 35 -4.71 -29.17 9.41
CA LYS A 35 -5.27 -29.28 8.06
C LYS A 35 -5.07 -28.01 7.26
N ILE A 36 -5.26 -26.84 7.88
CA ILE A 36 -5.15 -25.56 7.16
C ILE A 36 -3.74 -25.33 6.61
N LYS A 37 -2.70 -25.67 7.39
CA LYS A 37 -1.30 -25.59 6.93
C LYS A 37 -1.02 -26.49 5.73
N VAL A 38 -1.57 -27.71 5.73
CA VAL A 38 -1.41 -28.66 4.61
C VAL A 38 -2.18 -28.17 3.37
N ALA A 39 -3.42 -27.72 3.55
CA ALA A 39 -4.28 -27.24 2.47
C ALA A 39 -3.73 -25.97 1.80
N LEU A 40 -3.20 -25.02 2.59
CA LEU A 40 -2.54 -23.82 2.07
C LEU A 40 -1.26 -24.12 1.28
N THR A 41 -0.54 -25.17 1.67
CA THR A 41 0.69 -25.56 0.96
C THR A 41 0.41 -26.36 -0.31
N SER A 42 -0.63 -27.19 -0.32
CA SER A 42 -0.88 -28.17 -1.39
C SER A 42 -1.96 -27.76 -2.38
N ILE A 43 -3.05 -27.16 -1.90
CA ILE A 43 -4.23 -26.79 -2.71
C ILE A 43 -4.15 -25.33 -3.15
N SER A 44 -3.63 -24.45 -2.30
CA SER A 44 -3.63 -23.00 -2.55
C SER A 44 -2.32 -22.28 -2.16
N PRO A 45 -1.16 -22.66 -2.75
CA PRO A 45 0.12 -22.01 -2.47
C PRO A 45 0.03 -20.48 -2.63
N GLY A 46 0.42 -19.74 -1.59
CA GLY A 46 0.39 -18.27 -1.58
C GLY A 46 -0.93 -17.63 -1.12
N VAL A 47 -1.91 -18.43 -0.66
CA VAL A 47 -3.12 -17.94 0.00
C VAL A 47 -2.90 -17.88 1.51
N PHE A 48 -3.40 -16.83 2.17
CA PHE A 48 -3.37 -16.72 3.62
C PHE A 48 -4.63 -17.34 4.24
N GLU A 49 -4.50 -17.90 5.45
CA GLU A 49 -5.61 -18.52 6.20
C GLU A 49 -6.83 -17.58 6.34
N ASN A 50 -6.56 -16.30 6.60
CA ASN A 50 -7.56 -15.25 6.73
C ASN A 50 -8.20 -14.80 5.39
N MET A 51 -7.89 -15.45 4.27
CA MET A 51 -8.58 -15.25 2.98
C MET A 51 -9.60 -16.37 2.71
N ILE A 52 -9.52 -17.48 3.45
CA ILE A 52 -10.37 -18.64 3.25
C ILE A 52 -11.78 -18.33 3.75
N SER A 53 -12.78 -18.54 2.91
CA SER A 53 -14.19 -18.48 3.34
C SER A 53 -14.68 -19.88 3.70
N VAL A 54 -14.39 -20.85 2.83
CA VAL A 54 -14.74 -22.27 3.02
C VAL A 54 -13.62 -23.14 2.48
N TYR A 55 -13.28 -24.19 3.22
CA TYR A 55 -12.39 -25.26 2.80
C TYR A 55 -13.18 -26.58 2.76
N VAL A 56 -13.01 -27.35 1.70
CA VAL A 56 -13.57 -28.70 1.57
C VAL A 56 -12.43 -29.70 1.44
N ASP A 57 -12.34 -30.60 2.41
CA ASP A 57 -11.35 -31.68 2.48
C ASP A 57 -11.92 -32.95 1.82
N THR A 58 -11.34 -33.35 0.70
CA THR A 58 -11.71 -34.59 -0.01
C THR A 58 -10.71 -35.72 0.22
N THR A 59 -9.70 -35.54 1.07
CA THR A 59 -8.68 -36.56 1.30
C THR A 59 -9.26 -37.79 2.01
N VAL A 60 -9.02 -38.98 1.45
CA VAL A 60 -9.53 -40.26 1.97
C VAL A 60 -9.13 -40.52 3.44
N PHE A 61 -7.90 -40.18 3.82
CA PHE A 61 -7.39 -40.33 5.19
C PHE A 61 -7.41 -39.03 6.00
N GLY A 62 -8.06 -37.97 5.48
CA GLY A 62 -8.21 -36.68 6.17
C GLY A 62 -6.90 -35.92 6.42
N LYS A 63 -5.85 -36.17 5.63
CA LYS A 63 -4.59 -35.41 5.66
C LYS A 63 -4.77 -33.95 5.26
N GLY A 64 -5.77 -33.67 4.41
CA GLY A 64 -6.16 -32.32 4.02
C GLY A 64 -5.36 -31.73 2.86
N ASP A 65 -4.74 -32.57 2.04
CA ASP A 65 -3.95 -32.16 0.88
C ASP A 65 -4.69 -32.17 -0.47
N ASP A 66 -5.95 -32.63 -0.47
CA ASP A 66 -6.82 -32.66 -1.64
C ASP A 66 -8.20 -32.04 -1.33
N GLY A 67 -8.85 -31.52 -2.36
CA GLY A 67 -10.15 -30.88 -2.28
C GLY A 67 -10.11 -29.47 -2.84
N PHE A 68 -10.86 -28.55 -2.23
CA PHE A 68 -10.92 -27.19 -2.73
C PHE A 68 -11.11 -26.13 -1.65
N ILE A 69 -10.59 -24.94 -1.93
CA ILE A 69 -10.67 -23.75 -1.09
C ILE A 69 -11.39 -22.65 -1.89
N VAL A 70 -12.34 -22.00 -1.24
CA VAL A 70 -13.06 -20.85 -1.81
C VAL A 70 -12.75 -19.61 -0.98
N THR A 71 -12.26 -18.58 -1.66
CA THR A 71 -12.10 -17.22 -1.12
C THR A 71 -13.15 -16.30 -1.74
N THR A 72 -13.16 -15.03 -1.36
CA THR A 72 -14.02 -14.02 -2.00
C THR A 72 -13.64 -13.75 -3.47
N SER A 73 -12.42 -14.10 -3.88
CA SER A 73 -11.88 -13.76 -5.20
C SER A 73 -11.58 -14.97 -6.09
N SER A 74 -11.50 -16.18 -5.55
CA SER A 74 -11.01 -17.35 -6.30
C SER A 74 -11.52 -18.68 -5.75
N LEU A 75 -11.51 -19.68 -6.64
CA LEU A 75 -11.60 -21.10 -6.32
C LEU A 75 -10.23 -21.75 -6.56
N TYR A 76 -9.71 -22.42 -5.55
CA TYR A 76 -8.51 -23.24 -5.62
C TYR A 76 -8.91 -24.70 -5.47
N TYR A 77 -8.40 -25.58 -6.32
CA TYR A 77 -8.86 -26.96 -6.40
C TYR A 77 -7.71 -27.90 -6.73
N LYS A 78 -7.64 -29.04 -6.06
CA LYS A 78 -6.64 -30.07 -6.33
C LYS A 78 -7.24 -31.47 -6.13
N GLU A 79 -7.07 -32.32 -7.14
CA GLU A 79 -7.32 -33.76 -7.00
C GLU A 79 -6.05 -34.50 -6.57
N PHE A 80 -6.27 -35.71 -6.05
CA PHE A 80 -5.21 -36.64 -5.71
C PHE A 80 -4.27 -36.85 -6.90
N GLY A 81 -2.98 -36.60 -6.68
CA GLY A 81 -1.94 -36.77 -7.69
C GLY A 81 -1.90 -35.71 -8.79
N ALA A 82 -2.78 -34.70 -8.75
CA ALA A 82 -2.81 -33.60 -9.70
C ALA A 82 -2.14 -32.33 -9.14
N ASN A 83 -1.78 -31.41 -10.05
CA ASN A 83 -1.36 -30.07 -9.68
C ASN A 83 -2.57 -29.22 -9.26
N PRO A 84 -2.39 -28.26 -8.33
CA PRO A 84 -3.46 -27.35 -7.95
C PRO A 84 -3.87 -26.45 -9.12
N ILE A 85 -5.17 -26.26 -9.23
CA ILE A 85 -5.85 -25.43 -10.21
C ILE A 85 -6.34 -24.18 -9.49
N HIS A 86 -6.08 -23.02 -10.08
CA HIS A 86 -6.56 -21.73 -9.60
C HIS A 86 -7.52 -21.14 -10.62
N ILE A 87 -8.73 -20.79 -10.17
CA ILE A 87 -9.78 -20.15 -10.97
C ILE A 87 -10.10 -18.80 -10.31
N PRO A 88 -9.48 -17.70 -10.75
CA PRO A 88 -9.87 -16.35 -10.33
C PRO A 88 -11.22 -15.99 -10.94
N PHE A 89 -12.20 -15.61 -10.11
CA PHE A 89 -13.56 -15.34 -10.60
C PHE A 89 -13.62 -14.19 -11.60
N GLU A 90 -12.78 -13.16 -11.41
CA GLU A 90 -12.62 -12.04 -12.36
C GLU A 90 -12.23 -12.50 -13.77
N LYS A 91 -11.39 -13.53 -13.85
CA LYS A 91 -10.73 -13.93 -15.08
C LYS A 91 -11.50 -15.03 -15.80
N ILE A 92 -12.71 -15.36 -15.34
CA ILE A 92 -13.58 -16.35 -16.00
C ILE A 92 -14.14 -15.75 -17.30
N GLU A 93 -13.65 -16.26 -18.40
CA GLU A 93 -14.10 -15.89 -19.75
C GLU A 93 -15.37 -16.67 -20.11
N ARG A 94 -15.34 -18.00 -19.93
CA ARG A 94 -16.42 -18.91 -20.34
C ARG A 94 -16.57 -20.06 -19.35
N ILE A 95 -17.82 -20.49 -19.13
CA ILE A 95 -18.16 -21.68 -18.36
C ILE A 95 -19.09 -22.54 -19.22
N GLU A 96 -18.72 -23.79 -19.49
CA GLU A 96 -19.50 -24.69 -20.34
C GLU A 96 -19.77 -26.01 -19.64
N LEU A 97 -21.02 -26.44 -19.69
CA LEU A 97 -21.45 -27.74 -19.19
C LEU A 97 -21.89 -28.57 -20.40
N THR A 98 -21.16 -29.66 -20.65
CA THR A 98 -21.29 -30.51 -21.83
C THR A 98 -21.51 -31.96 -21.41
N ASN A 99 -21.78 -32.83 -22.39
CA ASN A 99 -22.00 -34.27 -22.19
C ASN A 99 -23.08 -34.58 -21.13
N GLU A 100 -24.30 -34.05 -21.30
CA GLU A 100 -25.42 -34.29 -20.36
C GLU A 100 -25.08 -33.94 -18.91
N ASN A 101 -24.42 -32.80 -18.68
CA ASN A 101 -23.97 -32.33 -17.37
C ASN A 101 -22.83 -33.14 -16.72
N LYS A 102 -22.12 -33.97 -17.49
CA LYS A 102 -21.01 -34.80 -16.99
C LYS A 102 -19.63 -34.13 -17.11
N LYS A 103 -19.52 -33.00 -17.81
CA LYS A 103 -18.25 -32.28 -17.98
C LYS A 103 -18.43 -30.77 -17.87
N LEU A 104 -17.79 -30.15 -16.88
CA LEU A 104 -17.75 -28.69 -16.69
C LEU A 104 -16.36 -28.17 -17.04
N THR A 105 -16.29 -27.27 -18.02
CA THR A 105 -15.06 -26.60 -18.43
C THR A 105 -15.14 -25.12 -18.12
N VAL A 106 -14.08 -24.59 -17.51
CA VAL A 106 -13.94 -23.16 -17.22
C VAL A 106 -12.73 -22.65 -17.99
N THR A 107 -12.94 -21.62 -18.81
CA THR A 107 -11.86 -20.91 -19.48
C THR A 107 -11.54 -19.65 -18.70
N CYS A 108 -10.29 -19.53 -18.27
CA CYS A 108 -9.77 -18.35 -17.59
C CYS A 108 -8.30 -18.11 -17.96
N LEU A 109 -7.92 -16.85 -18.18
CA LEU A 109 -6.56 -16.47 -18.58
C LEU A 109 -6.11 -17.17 -19.88
N GLY A 110 -7.03 -17.34 -20.83
CA GLY A 110 -6.78 -18.09 -22.08
C GLY A 110 -6.49 -19.58 -21.89
N LYS A 111 -6.68 -20.14 -20.69
CA LYS A 111 -6.49 -21.57 -20.39
C LYS A 111 -7.82 -22.21 -20.03
N THR A 112 -8.02 -23.46 -20.45
CA THR A 112 -9.21 -24.23 -20.11
C THR A 112 -8.89 -25.26 -19.03
N VAL A 113 -9.67 -25.26 -17.96
CA VAL A 113 -9.60 -26.23 -16.86
C VAL A 113 -10.89 -27.03 -16.79
N ASN A 114 -10.75 -28.33 -16.52
CA ASN A 114 -11.88 -29.25 -16.35
C ASN A 114 -12.12 -29.46 -14.86
N LEU A 115 -13.37 -29.31 -14.41
CA LEU A 115 -13.79 -29.63 -13.05
C LEU A 115 -14.38 -31.05 -13.02
N SER A 116 -13.95 -31.83 -12.04
CA SER A 116 -14.32 -33.24 -11.91
C SER A 116 -15.65 -33.42 -11.19
N SER A 117 -16.50 -34.32 -11.70
CA SER A 117 -17.78 -34.65 -11.07
C SER A 117 -17.63 -35.41 -9.74
N THR A 118 -16.46 -36.01 -9.51
CA THR A 118 -16.13 -36.67 -8.23
C THR A 118 -16.07 -35.65 -7.10
N THR A 119 -15.49 -34.48 -7.34
CA THR A 119 -15.35 -33.41 -6.35
C THR A 119 -16.55 -32.45 -6.35
N PHE A 120 -17.10 -32.16 -7.52
CA PHE A 120 -18.10 -31.10 -7.71
C PHE A 120 -19.42 -31.60 -8.28
N LYS A 121 -20.54 -31.08 -7.77
CA LYS A 121 -21.85 -31.23 -8.41
C LYS A 121 -21.92 -30.23 -9.56
N LEU A 122 -21.61 -30.71 -10.76
CA LEU A 122 -21.29 -29.85 -11.91
C LEU A 122 -22.39 -28.84 -12.29
N PRO A 123 -23.70 -29.17 -12.28
CA PRO A 123 -24.75 -28.17 -12.53
C PRO A 123 -24.74 -27.03 -11.52
N GLU A 124 -24.64 -27.34 -10.23
CA GLU A 124 -24.62 -26.39 -9.12
C GLU A 124 -23.34 -25.57 -9.14
N THR A 125 -22.20 -26.19 -9.44
CA THR A 125 -20.92 -25.50 -9.61
C THR A 125 -20.98 -24.50 -10.76
N ARG A 126 -21.62 -24.85 -11.88
CA ARG A 126 -21.82 -23.90 -12.98
C ARG A 126 -22.63 -22.68 -12.52
N VAL A 127 -23.72 -22.89 -11.78
CA VAL A 127 -24.54 -21.80 -11.24
C VAL A 127 -23.72 -20.94 -10.28
N PHE A 128 -23.01 -21.56 -9.36
CA PHE A 128 -22.14 -20.88 -8.41
C PHE A 128 -21.07 -20.03 -9.10
N LEU A 129 -20.33 -20.58 -10.07
CA LEU A 129 -19.28 -19.85 -10.79
C LEU A 129 -19.84 -18.71 -11.64
N ASN A 130 -21.02 -18.88 -12.26
CA ASN A 130 -21.69 -17.78 -12.97
C ASN A 130 -22.12 -16.67 -12.03
N GLU A 131 -22.67 -17.00 -10.85
CA GLU A 131 -23.05 -16.01 -9.85
C GLU A 131 -21.82 -15.31 -9.26
N MET A 132 -20.73 -16.04 -9.00
CA MET A 132 -19.47 -15.44 -8.54
C MET A 132 -18.87 -14.51 -9.60
N LYS A 133 -18.86 -14.92 -10.87
CA LYS A 133 -18.47 -14.07 -12.00
C LYS A 133 -19.35 -12.82 -12.08
N SER A 134 -20.68 -12.98 -12.07
CA SER A 134 -21.63 -11.87 -12.16
C SER A 134 -21.53 -10.91 -10.97
N ARG A 135 -21.35 -11.42 -9.75
CA ARG A 135 -21.09 -10.60 -8.56
C ARG A 135 -19.78 -9.87 -8.67
N TYR A 136 -18.74 -10.51 -9.20
CA TYR A 136 -17.46 -9.85 -9.43
C TYR A 136 -17.56 -8.77 -10.51
N GLU A 137 -18.27 -9.02 -11.61
CA GLU A 137 -18.60 -8.03 -12.64
C GLU A 137 -19.44 -6.89 -12.08
N LYS A 138 -20.43 -7.17 -11.23
CA LYS A 138 -21.26 -6.16 -10.57
C LYS A 138 -20.48 -5.39 -9.51
N MET A 139 -19.59 -6.03 -8.76
CA MET A 139 -18.64 -5.35 -7.87
C MET A 139 -17.67 -4.49 -8.68
N LYS A 140 -17.23 -4.97 -9.85
CA LYS A 140 -16.45 -4.20 -10.81
C LYS A 140 -17.26 -3.01 -11.34
N GLU A 141 -18.53 -3.17 -11.69
CA GLU A 141 -19.41 -2.08 -12.13
C GLU A 141 -19.77 -1.10 -11.01
N LEU A 142 -20.02 -1.58 -9.79
CA LEU A 142 -20.21 -0.76 -8.59
C LEU A 142 -18.91 -0.05 -8.21
N SER A 143 -17.76 -0.68 -8.46
CA SER A 143 -16.45 -0.04 -8.37
C SER A 143 -16.25 0.93 -9.54
N VAL A 144 -16.74 0.71 -10.75
CA VAL A 144 -16.72 1.70 -11.83
C VAL A 144 -17.65 2.88 -11.50
N LYS A 145 -18.73 2.63 -10.75
CA LYS A 145 -19.66 3.66 -10.24
C LYS A 145 -19.15 4.37 -8.97
N CYS A 146 -18.13 3.83 -8.28
CA CYS A 146 -17.64 4.33 -7.00
C CYS A 146 -16.10 4.50 -6.90
N THR A 147 -15.36 4.20 -7.95
CA THR A 147 -13.90 4.35 -8.12
C THR A 147 -13.61 4.54 -9.61
N THR A 148 -13.15 5.72 -9.97
CA THR A 148 -12.57 6.01 -11.29
C THR A 148 -11.44 5.02 -11.60
N ASP A 149 -11.21 4.66 -12.87
CA ASP A 149 -9.99 3.99 -13.41
C ASP A 149 -8.70 4.83 -13.19
N ARG A 150 -8.65 5.62 -12.12
CA ARG A 150 -7.66 6.64 -11.81
C ARG A 150 -6.93 6.26 -10.53
N ILE A 151 -5.63 6.49 -10.56
CA ILE A 151 -4.75 6.35 -9.41
C ILE A 151 -5.04 7.52 -8.48
N LEU A 152 -5.37 7.22 -7.23
CA LEU A 152 -5.61 8.23 -6.20
C LEU A 152 -4.31 8.52 -5.46
N ALA A 153 -4.01 9.79 -5.23
CA ALA A 153 -2.98 10.14 -4.26
C ALA A 153 -3.45 9.76 -2.85
N LEU A 154 -2.52 9.45 -1.94
CA LEU A 154 -2.87 9.02 -0.58
C LEU A 154 -3.66 10.11 0.15
N GLU A 155 -3.33 11.38 -0.07
CA GLU A 155 -4.05 12.55 0.49
C GLU A 155 -5.53 12.61 0.04
N GLU A 156 -5.86 12.06 -1.12
CA GLU A 156 -7.24 12.02 -1.65
C GLU A 156 -8.03 10.81 -1.16
N MET A 157 -7.36 9.81 -0.58
CA MET A 157 -8.02 8.64 -0.03
C MET A 157 -8.71 8.99 1.29
N ASP A 158 -9.68 8.16 1.68
CA ASP A 158 -10.37 8.32 2.96
C ASP A 158 -9.37 8.43 4.12
N VAL A 159 -9.67 9.30 5.08
CA VAL A 159 -8.81 9.59 6.24
C VAL A 159 -8.39 8.30 6.96
N LYS A 160 -9.26 7.27 7.00
CA LYS A 160 -8.92 5.97 7.60
C LYS A 160 -7.79 5.27 6.85
N VAL A 161 -7.73 5.36 5.53
CA VAL A 161 -6.65 4.79 4.72
C VAL A 161 -5.34 5.48 5.04
N GLN A 162 -5.35 6.82 5.10
CA GLN A 162 -4.18 7.60 5.44
C GLN A 162 -3.64 7.25 6.83
N ILE A 163 -4.52 7.18 7.83
CA ILE A 163 -4.16 6.81 9.20
C ILE A 163 -3.61 5.39 9.27
N ASN A 164 -4.28 4.41 8.65
CA ASN A 164 -3.81 3.02 8.65
C ASN A 164 -2.47 2.86 7.92
N TYR A 165 -2.26 3.60 6.84
CA TYR A 165 -0.98 3.66 6.12
C TYR A 165 0.15 4.09 7.06
N LEU A 166 -0.03 5.20 7.79
CA LEU A 166 0.98 5.70 8.73
C LEU A 166 1.17 4.76 9.92
N LYS A 167 0.10 4.13 10.43
CA LYS A 167 0.20 3.09 11.48
C LYS A 167 1.01 1.88 10.99
N THR A 168 0.88 1.50 9.72
CA THR A 168 1.66 0.40 9.13
C THR A 168 3.16 0.71 9.14
N LEU A 169 3.53 1.95 8.83
CA LEU A 169 4.92 2.41 8.91
C LEU A 169 5.47 2.41 10.35
N VAL A 170 4.66 2.85 11.32
CA VAL A 170 5.02 2.79 12.75
C VAL A 170 5.16 1.34 13.22
N ALA A 171 4.22 0.47 12.86
CA ALA A 171 4.22 -0.94 13.25
C ALA A 171 5.41 -1.70 12.63
N TYR A 172 5.77 -1.39 11.39
CA TYR A 172 7.00 -1.90 10.77
C TYR A 172 8.21 -1.54 11.61
N GLU A 173 8.34 -0.27 12.00
CA GLU A 173 9.51 0.18 12.76
C GLU A 173 9.59 -0.49 14.14
N LYS A 174 8.47 -0.57 14.86
CA LYS A 174 8.39 -1.26 16.16
C LYS A 174 8.60 -2.78 16.05
N LYS A 175 8.35 -3.37 14.88
CA LYS A 175 8.64 -4.79 14.62
C LYS A 175 10.14 -5.02 14.38
N VAL A 176 10.82 -4.08 13.72
CA VAL A 176 12.25 -4.17 13.38
C VAL A 176 13.14 -3.82 14.57
N MET A 177 12.75 -2.82 15.35
CA MET A 177 13.51 -2.31 16.49
C MET A 177 12.64 -2.37 17.74
N GLU A 178 13.21 -2.79 18.88
CA GLU A 178 12.49 -2.76 20.17
C GLU A 178 11.96 -1.36 20.51
N ASN A 179 12.67 -0.30 20.07
CA ASN A 179 12.29 1.09 20.25
C ASN A 179 12.29 1.86 18.93
N LEU A 180 11.32 2.76 18.77
CA LEU A 180 11.23 3.64 17.61
C LEU A 180 12.45 4.57 17.54
N LEU A 181 13.15 4.59 16.39
CA LEU A 181 14.32 5.45 16.20
C LEU A 181 13.95 6.82 15.62
N SER A 182 14.75 7.84 15.93
CA SER A 182 14.47 9.22 15.52
C SER A 182 14.57 9.47 14.02
N ALA A 183 15.37 8.69 13.27
CA ALA A 183 15.48 8.85 11.81
C ALA A 183 14.23 8.34 11.07
N PRO A 184 13.76 7.10 11.31
CA PRO A 184 12.47 6.62 10.80
C PRO A 184 11.29 7.48 11.23
N LEU A 185 11.25 7.93 12.50
CA LEU A 185 10.21 8.84 12.96
C LEU A 185 10.20 10.16 12.19
N ALA A 186 11.37 10.73 11.86
CA ALA A 186 11.44 11.95 11.06
C ALA A 186 10.82 11.78 9.66
N GLU A 187 10.99 10.61 9.02
CA GLU A 187 10.36 10.31 7.73
C GLU A 187 8.83 10.18 7.87
N ILE A 188 8.34 9.52 8.94
CA ILE A 188 6.91 9.37 9.25
C ILE A 188 6.26 10.75 9.48
N LEU A 189 6.89 11.62 10.28
CA LEU A 189 6.40 12.97 10.56
C LEU A 189 6.42 13.87 9.32
N GLY A 190 7.44 13.72 8.47
CA GLY A 190 7.50 14.36 7.17
C GLY A 190 6.31 13.96 6.29
N LEU A 191 6.00 12.66 6.24
CA LEU A 191 4.85 12.14 5.49
C LEU A 191 3.51 12.64 6.05
N MET A 192 3.34 12.65 7.38
CA MET A 192 2.14 13.22 8.01
C MET A 192 1.93 14.70 7.61
N THR A 193 3.01 15.46 7.50
CA THR A 193 2.98 16.86 7.06
C THR A 193 2.59 16.97 5.59
N GLN A 194 3.16 16.11 4.73
CA GLN A 194 2.85 16.08 3.30
C GLN A 194 1.39 15.73 3.01
N LEU A 195 0.80 14.85 3.83
CA LEU A 195 -0.62 14.49 3.77
C LEU A 195 -1.53 15.50 4.47
N ASN A 196 -1.00 16.63 4.92
CA ASN A 196 -1.74 17.71 5.59
C ASN A 196 -2.54 17.23 6.82
N PHE A 197 -1.94 16.34 7.64
CA PHE A 197 -2.61 15.79 8.82
C PHE A 197 -2.98 16.89 9.82
N LYS A 198 -4.28 17.00 10.09
CA LYS A 198 -4.82 17.84 11.16
C LYS A 198 -4.41 17.33 12.54
N GLN A 199 -4.52 18.18 13.56
CA GLN A 199 -4.07 17.88 14.91
C GLN A 199 -4.65 16.57 15.44
N GLU A 200 -5.93 16.29 15.20
CA GLU A 200 -6.62 15.09 15.66
C GLU A 200 -6.03 13.82 15.04
N MET A 201 -5.72 13.86 13.74
CA MET A 201 -5.08 12.75 13.02
C MET A 201 -3.66 12.51 13.54
N ARG A 202 -2.89 13.57 13.79
CA ARG A 202 -1.54 13.46 14.36
C ARG A 202 -1.58 12.84 15.76
N GLN A 203 -2.54 13.25 16.58
CA GLN A 203 -2.76 12.66 17.90
C GLN A 203 -3.10 11.17 17.84
N GLU A 204 -3.81 10.72 16.80
CA GLU A 204 -4.07 9.29 16.61
C GLU A 204 -2.81 8.49 16.31
N ILE A 205 -1.91 9.00 15.46
CA ILE A 205 -0.62 8.35 15.18
C ILE A 205 0.26 8.33 16.44
N LYS A 206 0.29 9.42 17.22
CA LYS A 206 1.01 9.49 18.50
C LYS A 206 0.55 8.43 19.49
N ARG A 207 -0.76 8.32 19.71
CA ARG A 207 -1.33 7.27 20.58
C ARG A 207 -0.92 5.87 20.12
N PHE A 208 -0.83 5.65 18.80
CA PHE A 208 -0.38 4.38 18.26
C PHE A 208 1.11 4.11 18.49
N ILE A 209 1.97 5.13 18.35
CA ILE A 209 3.41 5.04 18.66
C ILE A 209 3.63 4.56 20.09
N VAL A 210 2.87 5.10 21.06
CA VAL A 210 2.98 4.76 22.48
C VAL A 210 2.33 3.40 22.81
N SER A 211 1.37 2.93 22.01
CA SER A 211 0.66 1.69 22.31
C SER A 211 1.53 0.44 22.14
N ASP A 212 1.40 -0.52 23.07
CA ASP A 212 2.11 -1.81 22.98
C ASP A 212 1.56 -2.74 21.88
N ASN A 213 0.40 -2.41 21.31
CA ASN A 213 -0.33 -3.25 20.37
C ASN A 213 -0.06 -2.89 18.90
N ALA A 214 1.22 -2.76 18.53
CA ALA A 214 1.64 -2.40 17.18
C ALA A 214 1.92 -3.64 16.32
N ASP A 215 0.88 -4.45 16.06
CA ASP A 215 0.98 -5.60 15.17
C ASP A 215 1.09 -5.15 13.70
N PHE A 216 2.20 -5.51 13.05
CA PHE A 216 2.51 -5.10 11.69
C PHE A 216 1.66 -5.80 10.63
N GLU A 217 1.35 -7.09 10.81
CA GLU A 217 0.51 -7.85 9.87
C GLU A 217 -0.92 -7.32 9.88
N GLU A 218 -1.43 -7.02 11.07
CA GLU A 218 -2.75 -6.41 11.27
C GLU A 218 -2.79 -4.99 10.69
N ALA A 219 -1.74 -4.19 10.87
CA ALA A 219 -1.67 -2.85 10.29
C ALA A 219 -1.72 -2.88 8.74
N ILE A 220 -0.98 -3.81 8.11
CA ILE A 220 -1.08 -4.05 6.66
C ILE A 220 -2.51 -4.42 6.28
N ARG A 221 -3.12 -5.38 7.00
CA ARG A 221 -4.49 -5.83 6.73
C ARG A 221 -5.47 -4.68 6.77
N MET A 222 -5.42 -3.85 7.81
CA MET A 222 -6.31 -2.70 7.98
C MET A 222 -6.11 -1.66 6.87
N THR A 223 -4.87 -1.42 6.45
CA THR A 223 -4.59 -0.50 5.32
C THR A 223 -5.16 -1.03 4.02
N VAL A 224 -4.92 -2.30 3.69
CA VAL A 224 -5.44 -2.94 2.47
C VAL A 224 -6.97 -3.00 2.47
N MET A 225 -7.59 -3.28 3.63
CA MET A 225 -9.05 -3.39 3.74
C MET A 225 -9.77 -2.05 3.64
N THR A 226 -9.11 -0.97 4.03
CA THR A 226 -9.68 0.38 3.93
C THR A 226 -9.37 1.04 2.59
N ALA A 227 -8.32 0.59 1.88
CA ALA A 227 -7.94 1.15 0.59
C ALA A 227 -9.06 1.01 -0.46
N PRO A 228 -9.23 2.01 -1.35
CA PRO A 228 -10.16 1.91 -2.47
C PRO A 228 -9.79 0.72 -3.36
N TYR A 229 -10.78 -0.08 -3.76
CA TYR A 229 -10.58 -1.35 -4.47
C TYR A 229 -9.61 -1.26 -5.66
N GLY A 230 -9.82 -0.28 -6.55
CA GLY A 230 -8.95 -0.05 -7.72
C GLY A 230 -7.55 0.50 -7.40
N ASN A 231 -7.26 0.81 -6.14
CA ASN A 231 -5.98 1.36 -5.67
C ASN A 231 -5.27 0.46 -4.64
N ILE A 232 -5.75 -0.77 -4.39
CA ILE A 232 -5.13 -1.66 -3.40
C ILE A 232 -3.66 -1.97 -3.73
N ASP A 233 -3.36 -2.44 -4.95
CA ASP A 233 -1.99 -2.77 -5.34
C ASP A 233 -1.10 -1.54 -5.43
N ASN A 234 -1.69 -0.41 -5.83
CA ASN A 234 -1.06 0.90 -5.81
C ASN A 234 -0.65 1.32 -4.38
N VAL A 235 -1.53 1.15 -3.40
CA VAL A 235 -1.24 1.39 -1.98
C VAL A 235 -0.15 0.45 -1.47
N LYS A 236 -0.18 -0.83 -1.83
CA LYS A 236 0.85 -1.81 -1.45
C LYS A 236 2.23 -1.45 -2.03
N HIS A 237 2.31 -1.10 -3.32
CA HIS A 237 3.55 -0.65 -3.94
C HIS A 237 4.08 0.64 -3.29
N SER A 238 3.17 1.56 -2.95
CA SER A 238 3.51 2.78 -2.22
C SER A 238 4.05 2.46 -0.81
N LEU A 239 3.38 1.58 -0.07
CA LEU A 239 3.82 1.11 1.26
C LEU A 239 5.21 0.47 1.17
N LEU A 240 5.43 -0.43 0.20
CA LEU A 240 6.74 -1.06 -0.01
C LEU A 240 7.83 0.01 -0.17
N LYS A 241 7.55 1.06 -0.95
CA LYS A 241 8.49 2.17 -1.13
C LYS A 241 8.77 2.92 0.18
N ASP A 242 7.75 3.24 0.97
CA ASP A 242 7.97 3.97 2.22
C ASP A 242 8.65 3.10 3.28
N ILE A 243 8.38 1.79 3.31
CA ILE A 243 9.12 0.82 4.13
C ILE A 243 10.59 0.77 3.71
N ILE A 244 10.90 0.71 2.41
CA ILE A 244 12.29 0.80 1.91
C ILE A 244 12.95 2.09 2.37
N ARG A 245 12.25 3.22 2.29
CA ARG A 245 12.76 4.52 2.74
C ARG A 245 13.07 4.54 4.24
N LEU A 246 12.19 3.97 5.09
CA LEU A 246 12.45 3.84 6.53
C LEU A 246 13.71 3.01 6.78
N THR A 247 13.83 1.85 6.13
CA THR A 247 15.03 1.01 6.21
C THR A 247 16.29 1.76 5.81
N ARG A 248 16.24 2.50 4.71
CA ARG A 248 17.35 3.34 4.22
C ARG A 248 17.70 4.52 5.13
N SER A 249 16.76 4.98 5.96
CA SER A 249 17.02 6.04 6.94
C SER A 249 17.89 5.55 8.11
N ARG A 250 17.91 4.23 8.35
CA ARG A 250 18.77 3.57 9.34
C ARG A 250 20.08 3.09 8.74
N ASP A 251 19.98 2.40 7.61
CA ASP A 251 21.11 1.74 6.96
C ASP A 251 21.02 1.94 5.44
N LYS A 252 22.06 2.53 4.86
CA LYS A 252 22.16 2.81 3.42
C LYS A 252 22.61 1.60 2.60
N SER A 253 22.85 0.44 3.22
CA SER A 253 23.12 -0.82 2.54
C SER A 253 21.99 -1.23 1.58
N LYS A 254 22.28 -2.17 0.68
CA LYS A 254 21.34 -2.59 -0.37
C LYS A 254 20.08 -3.16 0.26
N ALA A 255 18.92 -2.55 -0.02
CA ALA A 255 17.66 -2.86 0.63
C ALA A 255 17.23 -4.34 0.42
N SER A 256 17.50 -4.91 -0.76
CA SER A 256 17.16 -6.32 -1.06
C SER A 256 17.96 -7.36 -0.27
N ASN A 257 18.94 -6.95 0.53
CA ASN A 257 19.65 -7.81 1.47
C ASN A 257 19.06 -7.76 2.90
N ASN A 258 18.12 -6.85 3.17
CA ASN A 258 17.53 -6.69 4.49
C ASN A 258 16.38 -7.69 4.71
N GLU A 259 16.56 -8.66 5.61
CA GLU A 259 15.59 -9.73 5.86
C GLU A 259 14.24 -9.22 6.35
N ASN A 260 14.23 -8.20 7.23
CA ASN A 260 13.00 -7.60 7.73
C ASN A 260 12.20 -6.92 6.62
N LEU A 261 12.87 -6.29 5.66
CA LEU A 261 12.24 -5.71 4.47
C LEU A 261 11.71 -6.80 3.52
N ILE A 262 12.44 -7.90 3.32
CA ILE A 262 11.96 -9.03 2.51
C ILE A 262 10.69 -9.62 3.13
N TYR A 263 10.68 -9.83 4.45
CA TYR A 263 9.49 -10.28 5.16
C TYR A 263 8.31 -9.31 4.99
N ALA A 264 8.54 -8.01 5.22
CA ALA A 264 7.52 -6.98 5.02
C ALA A 264 6.97 -6.94 3.59
N GLY A 265 7.85 -7.04 2.59
CA GLY A 265 7.46 -7.09 1.18
C GLY A 265 6.66 -8.36 0.83
N GLY A 266 6.95 -9.49 1.47
CA GLY A 266 6.20 -10.73 1.32
C GLY A 266 4.76 -10.60 1.80
N LEU A 267 4.53 -9.90 2.92
CA LEU A 267 3.19 -9.67 3.46
C LEU A 267 2.30 -8.81 2.55
N LEU A 268 2.89 -7.92 1.75
CA LEU A 268 2.14 -7.10 0.79
C LEU A 268 1.56 -7.93 -0.36
N ASN A 269 2.07 -9.14 -0.59
CA ASN A 269 1.59 -10.09 -1.61
C ASN A 269 1.46 -9.46 -3.00
N LEU A 270 2.54 -8.82 -3.47
CA LEU A 270 2.66 -8.23 -4.79
C LEU A 270 3.14 -9.29 -5.79
N SER A 271 2.50 -9.40 -6.96
CA SER A 271 2.87 -10.39 -7.98
C SER A 271 4.26 -10.16 -8.56
N GLY A 272 5.03 -11.23 -8.80
CA GLY A 272 6.36 -11.16 -9.43
C GLY A 272 7.51 -11.26 -8.42
N ASN A 273 8.73 -10.99 -8.87
CA ASN A 273 9.92 -11.13 -8.02
C ASN A 273 10.06 -9.95 -7.05
N LEU A 274 9.90 -10.21 -5.75
CA LEU A 274 9.98 -9.17 -4.72
C LEU A 274 11.34 -8.46 -4.66
N LYS A 275 12.46 -9.18 -4.80
CA LYS A 275 13.80 -8.58 -4.72
C LYS A 275 14.04 -7.63 -5.90
N GLU A 276 13.59 -7.99 -7.09
CA GLU A 276 13.66 -7.10 -8.27
C GLU A 276 12.81 -5.83 -8.06
N LYS A 277 11.64 -5.95 -7.43
CA LYS A 277 10.82 -4.78 -7.07
C LYS A 277 11.52 -3.89 -6.04
N ILE A 278 12.12 -4.48 -5.00
CA ILE A 278 12.86 -3.74 -3.98
C ILE A 278 14.04 -2.99 -4.62
N ASP A 279 14.84 -3.68 -5.45
CA ASP A 279 15.98 -3.07 -6.14
C ASP A 279 15.56 -1.93 -7.07
N PHE A 280 14.47 -2.13 -7.81
CA PHE A 280 13.91 -1.08 -8.67
C PHE A 280 13.43 0.13 -7.86
N ILE A 281 12.62 -0.08 -6.83
CA ILE A 281 12.08 1.03 -6.01
C ILE A 281 13.21 1.76 -5.27
N GLU A 282 14.19 1.03 -4.74
CA GLU A 282 15.39 1.62 -4.12
C GLU A 282 16.16 2.50 -5.10
N SER A 283 16.30 2.07 -6.37
CA SER A 283 16.98 2.88 -7.40
C SER A 283 16.26 4.20 -7.69
N VAL A 284 14.93 4.22 -7.61
CA VAL A 284 14.13 5.45 -7.75
C VAL A 284 14.41 6.38 -6.57
N ILE A 285 14.33 5.87 -5.33
CA ILE A 285 14.61 6.66 -4.12
C ILE A 285 16.02 7.28 -4.19
N ILE A 286 17.03 6.50 -4.56
CA ILE A 286 18.43 6.97 -4.65
C ILE A 286 18.57 8.07 -5.71
N ASN A 287 17.89 7.93 -6.85
CA ASN A 287 17.93 8.95 -7.89
C ASN A 287 17.33 10.28 -7.40
N ASP A 288 16.24 10.22 -6.63
CA ASP A 288 15.63 11.41 -6.04
C ASP A 288 16.56 12.06 -5.01
N GLU A 289 17.17 11.27 -4.12
CA GLU A 289 18.21 11.72 -3.18
C GLU A 289 19.35 12.46 -3.92
N LYS A 290 19.86 11.87 -5.01
CA LYS A 290 20.94 12.47 -5.82
C LYS A 290 20.55 13.78 -6.48
N LEU A 291 19.31 13.93 -6.96
CA LEU A 291 18.86 15.18 -7.56
C LEU A 291 18.90 16.32 -6.52
N ILE A 292 18.38 16.04 -5.33
CA ILE A 292 18.29 16.99 -4.22
C ILE A 292 19.68 17.44 -3.82
N ASP A 293 20.57 16.48 -3.59
CA ASP A 293 21.94 16.72 -3.16
C ASP A 293 22.77 17.41 -4.26
N GLY A 294 22.25 17.50 -5.48
CA GLY A 294 22.94 18.11 -6.61
C GLY A 294 23.99 17.23 -7.25
N GLN A 295 23.98 15.94 -6.92
CA GLN A 295 24.88 14.94 -7.49
C GLN A 295 24.53 14.62 -8.95
N ILE A 296 23.27 14.82 -9.37
CA ILE A 296 22.84 14.68 -10.76
C ILE A 296 22.15 15.94 -11.27
N SER A 297 22.24 16.17 -12.58
CA SER A 297 21.60 17.31 -13.25
C SER A 297 20.12 17.05 -13.54
N GLU A 298 19.34 18.11 -13.83
CA GLU A 298 17.94 17.98 -14.25
C GLU A 298 17.77 17.12 -15.52
N LYS A 299 18.70 17.23 -16.48
CA LYS A 299 18.68 16.43 -17.71
C LYS A 299 18.92 14.95 -17.43
N GLU A 300 19.81 14.66 -16.49
CA GLU A 300 20.11 13.30 -16.07
C GLU A 300 18.94 12.70 -15.30
N PHE A 301 18.30 13.48 -14.42
CA PHE A 301 17.06 13.10 -13.76
C PHE A 301 15.95 12.81 -14.78
N GLU A 302 15.74 13.66 -15.78
CA GLU A 302 14.76 13.45 -16.88
C GLU A 302 15.01 12.14 -17.63
N LYS A 303 16.28 11.84 -17.92
CA LYS A 303 16.69 10.58 -18.56
C LYS A 303 16.41 9.39 -17.65
N ASN A 304 16.73 9.49 -16.36
CA ASN A 304 16.54 8.41 -15.40
C ASN A 304 15.05 8.10 -15.19
N ILE A 305 14.17 9.10 -15.13
CA ILE A 305 12.71 8.89 -15.06
C ILE A 305 12.18 8.13 -16.29
N LYS A 306 12.68 8.42 -17.50
CA LYS A 306 12.32 7.65 -18.71
C LYS A 306 12.77 6.19 -18.61
N ASN A 307 14.00 5.96 -18.15
CA ASN A 307 14.54 4.62 -17.94
C ASN A 307 13.74 3.87 -16.87
N PHE A 308 13.39 4.52 -15.76
CA PHE A 308 12.57 3.92 -14.72
C PHE A 308 11.18 3.54 -15.23
N THR A 309 10.57 4.35 -16.09
CA THR A 309 9.28 3.99 -16.72
C THR A 309 9.40 2.67 -17.49
N ALA A 310 10.45 2.50 -18.29
CA ALA A 310 10.70 1.24 -19.00
C ALA A 310 10.98 0.07 -18.04
N SER A 311 11.85 0.26 -17.04
CA SER A 311 12.18 -0.77 -16.04
C SER A 311 10.98 -1.16 -15.17
N SER A 312 10.08 -0.22 -14.88
CA SER A 312 8.88 -0.41 -14.06
C SER A 312 7.92 -1.45 -14.66
N VAL A 313 7.82 -1.48 -16.00
CA VAL A 313 7.05 -2.47 -16.75
C VAL A 313 7.67 -3.86 -16.61
N ALA A 314 8.99 -3.96 -16.72
CA ALA A 314 9.71 -5.24 -16.63
C ALA A 314 9.58 -5.87 -15.23
N VAL A 315 9.66 -5.06 -14.17
CA VAL A 315 9.55 -5.58 -12.79
C VAL A 315 8.12 -5.62 -12.27
N GLY A 316 7.14 -5.16 -13.05
CA GLY A 316 5.72 -5.11 -12.66
C GLY A 316 5.45 -4.22 -11.44
N VAL A 317 6.02 -3.01 -11.43
CA VAL A 317 5.73 -1.97 -10.42
C VAL A 317 5.18 -0.77 -11.18
N PRO A 318 3.91 -0.36 -10.99
CA PRO A 318 3.42 0.85 -11.63
C PRO A 318 4.22 2.06 -11.14
N ILE A 319 4.88 2.78 -12.06
CA ILE A 319 5.70 3.95 -11.70
C ILE A 319 4.89 4.98 -10.91
N ALA A 320 3.61 5.14 -11.24
CA ALA A 320 2.68 5.99 -10.52
C ALA A 320 2.46 5.57 -9.06
N ALA A 321 2.39 4.26 -8.78
CA ALA A 321 2.15 3.76 -7.42
C ALA A 321 3.25 4.17 -6.42
N ILE A 322 4.49 4.32 -6.90
CA ILE A 322 5.62 4.81 -6.11
C ILE A 322 5.34 6.22 -5.58
N TYR A 323 4.64 7.07 -6.34
CA TYR A 323 4.45 8.48 -5.99
C TYR A 323 3.18 8.76 -5.18
N ILE A 324 2.27 7.80 -5.02
CA ILE A 324 0.96 8.01 -4.37
C ILE A 324 1.03 8.64 -2.98
N SER A 325 2.00 8.25 -2.14
CA SER A 325 2.11 8.82 -0.80
C SER A 325 2.68 10.24 -0.78
N GLY A 326 3.20 10.75 -1.90
CA GLY A 326 3.82 12.08 -1.98
C GLY A 326 5.16 12.19 -1.24
N SER A 327 5.69 11.08 -0.71
CA SER A 327 6.92 11.09 0.09
C SER A 327 8.19 11.36 -0.75
N VAL A 328 8.11 11.23 -2.07
CA VAL A 328 9.21 11.53 -2.97
C VAL A 328 9.38 13.02 -3.17
N VAL A 329 10.64 13.46 -3.26
CA VAL A 329 10.97 14.88 -3.35
C VAL A 329 10.61 15.47 -4.70
N GLY A 330 10.01 16.67 -4.66
CA GLY A 330 9.60 17.43 -5.85
C GLY A 330 8.27 16.98 -6.45
N LEU A 331 7.69 15.89 -5.94
CA LEU A 331 6.48 15.23 -6.42
C LEU A 331 5.51 14.98 -5.24
N SER A 332 5.27 15.99 -4.40
CA SER A 332 4.20 15.93 -3.38
C SER A 332 2.85 15.69 -4.05
N ALA A 333 1.81 15.31 -3.31
CA ALA A 333 0.53 14.90 -3.89
C ALA A 333 -0.04 15.94 -4.91
N ALA A 334 0.10 17.25 -4.65
CA ALA A 334 -0.23 18.33 -5.61
C ALA A 334 0.82 18.51 -6.74
N GLY A 335 2.08 18.18 -6.47
CA GLY A 335 3.20 18.14 -7.41
C GLY A 335 3.25 16.90 -8.30
N ILE A 336 2.49 15.83 -8.05
CA ILE A 336 2.38 14.67 -8.94
C ILE A 336 1.69 15.10 -10.25
N THR A 337 0.63 15.89 -10.16
CA THR A 337 -0.15 16.33 -11.33
C THR A 337 0.61 17.36 -12.18
N SER A 338 1.51 18.17 -11.59
CA SER A 338 2.31 19.16 -12.32
C SER A 338 3.76 18.78 -12.59
N GLY A 339 4.43 18.11 -11.64
CA GLY A 339 5.84 17.71 -11.72
C GLY A 339 6.03 16.62 -12.76
N LEU A 340 5.13 15.63 -12.82
CA LEU A 340 5.12 14.66 -13.92
C LEU A 340 4.61 15.28 -15.23
N ALA A 341 3.68 16.26 -15.20
CA ALA A 341 3.32 17.05 -16.39
C ALA A 341 4.52 17.80 -16.98
N ALA A 342 5.38 18.39 -16.13
CA ALA A 342 6.62 19.05 -16.53
C ALA A 342 7.66 18.12 -17.17
N PHE A 343 7.45 16.81 -17.07
CA PHE A 343 8.23 15.76 -17.71
C PHE A 343 7.44 15.00 -18.80
N GLY A 344 6.22 15.45 -19.15
CA GLY A 344 5.39 14.88 -20.22
C GLY A 344 4.45 13.72 -19.81
N PHE A 345 4.31 13.46 -18.51
CA PHE A 345 3.53 12.35 -17.95
C PHE A 345 2.24 12.79 -17.21
N GLY A 346 1.95 14.08 -17.20
CA GLY A 346 0.79 14.67 -16.52
C GLY A 346 -0.51 14.33 -17.24
N GLY A 347 -1.31 13.44 -16.64
CA GLY A 347 -2.53 12.89 -17.23
C GLY A 347 -2.34 11.50 -17.84
N LEU A 348 -1.14 11.14 -18.30
CA LEU A 348 -0.83 9.83 -18.88
C LEU A 348 -0.81 8.69 -17.83
N LEU A 349 -0.51 9.03 -16.58
CA LEU A 349 -0.40 8.07 -15.47
C LEU A 349 -1.70 7.92 -14.65
N GLY A 350 -2.79 8.54 -15.09
CA GLY A 350 -4.12 8.30 -14.52
C GLY A 350 -4.38 8.91 -13.14
N PHE A 351 -3.59 9.89 -12.67
CA PHE A 351 -3.84 10.55 -11.39
C PHE A 351 -5.06 11.48 -11.40
N SER A 352 -5.66 11.68 -10.22
CA SER A 352 -6.75 12.63 -9.99
C SER A 352 -6.28 14.11 -10.00
N SER A 353 -7.17 15.02 -10.40
CA SER A 353 -6.91 16.45 -10.58
C SER A 353 -7.25 17.31 -9.34
N MET A 354 -7.64 16.70 -8.22
CA MET A 354 -8.22 17.40 -7.06
C MET A 354 -7.25 17.62 -5.88
N VAL A 355 -5.95 17.37 -6.06
CA VAL A 355 -5.00 17.42 -4.95
C VAL A 355 -4.61 18.84 -4.55
N THR A 356 -4.82 19.20 -3.28
CA THR A 356 -4.45 20.50 -2.69
C THR A 356 -3.64 20.33 -1.40
N GLY A 357 -2.47 19.69 -1.47
CA GLY A 357 -1.50 19.62 -0.37
C GLY A 357 -0.40 20.71 -0.45
N ILE A 358 0.54 20.70 0.51
CA ILE A 358 1.76 21.55 0.48
C ILE A 358 2.63 21.07 -0.71
N GLY A 359 2.41 21.68 -1.87
CA GLY A 359 3.09 21.36 -3.12
C GLY A 359 2.97 22.47 -4.16
N VAL A 360 4.10 23.04 -4.56
CA VAL A 360 4.15 24.01 -5.68
C VAL A 360 3.98 23.31 -7.03
N LEU A 361 3.13 23.89 -7.88
CA LEU A 361 3.02 23.55 -9.31
C LEU A 361 4.33 23.84 -10.06
N ILE A 362 5.16 22.84 -10.30
CA ILE A 362 6.27 22.95 -11.25
C ILE A 362 5.69 22.70 -12.65
N VAL A 363 5.22 23.75 -13.33
CA VAL A 363 4.61 23.64 -14.68
C VAL A 363 5.67 23.49 -15.77
N GLY A 364 5.43 22.57 -16.70
CA GLY A 364 6.16 22.44 -17.97
C GLY A 364 5.48 21.54 -19.01
N GLY A 365 4.22 21.80 -19.39
CA GLY A 365 3.55 21.07 -20.48
C GLY A 365 2.06 21.39 -20.68
N VAL A 366 1.78 22.33 -21.59
CA VAL A 366 0.53 22.62 -22.36
C VAL A 366 -0.85 22.32 -21.72
N ALA A 367 -1.51 23.38 -21.24
CA ALA A 367 -2.95 23.70 -21.29
C ALA A 367 -3.47 24.32 -19.97
N VAL A 368 -4.20 25.45 -20.10
CA VAL A 368 -4.94 26.21 -19.06
C VAL A 368 -4.12 27.17 -18.17
N TYR A 369 -3.55 28.23 -18.76
CA TYR A 369 -3.65 29.61 -18.22
C TYR A 369 -3.18 30.69 -19.21
N THR A 370 -3.60 30.62 -20.48
CA THR A 370 -3.46 31.75 -21.41
C THR A 370 -4.58 32.75 -21.13
N GLY A 371 -4.33 33.71 -20.23
CA GLY A 371 -5.28 34.79 -19.96
C GLY A 371 -4.67 36.07 -19.40
N VAL A 372 -3.74 36.00 -18.43
CA VAL A 372 -3.43 37.22 -17.64
C VAL A 372 -1.96 37.64 -17.63
N LYS A 373 -1.00 36.83 -18.11
CA LYS A 373 0.43 37.13 -17.89
C LYS A 373 1.18 37.83 -19.02
N TYR A 374 0.52 38.20 -20.11
CA TYR A 374 1.19 38.84 -21.26
C TYR A 374 1.37 40.37 -21.13
N LEU A 375 1.08 40.98 -19.97
CA LEU A 375 1.06 42.45 -19.82
C LEU A 375 2.06 43.07 -18.84
N THR A 376 3.03 42.35 -18.27
CA THR A 376 4.01 42.99 -17.37
C THR A 376 5.44 42.61 -17.73
N GLY A 377 6.03 43.41 -18.63
CA GLY A 377 7.43 43.37 -19.05
C GLY A 377 8.43 43.85 -18.00
N GLY A 378 8.47 43.20 -16.84
CA GLY A 378 9.47 43.43 -15.81
C GLY A 378 10.54 42.33 -15.83
N LYS A 379 11.81 42.70 -16.04
CA LYS A 379 12.98 41.82 -15.85
C LYS A 379 13.12 41.47 -14.36
N GLN A 380 12.38 40.46 -13.91
CA GLN A 380 12.64 39.82 -12.62
C GLN A 380 13.70 38.74 -12.81
N ARG A 381 14.77 38.78 -12.00
CA ARG A 381 15.78 37.71 -11.90
C ARG A 381 15.02 36.41 -11.65
N LYS A 382 15.07 35.54 -12.64
CA LYS A 382 14.08 34.50 -12.88
C LYS A 382 14.58 33.25 -12.11
N ILE A 383 13.92 32.87 -11.02
CA ILE A 383 14.18 31.61 -10.30
C ILE A 383 13.90 30.47 -11.29
N ASN A 384 14.95 29.86 -11.86
CA ASN A 384 14.84 29.24 -13.18
C ASN A 384 15.04 27.73 -13.25
N SER A 385 15.60 27.06 -12.23
CA SER A 385 15.82 25.61 -12.31
C SER A 385 14.67 24.84 -11.63
N LYS A 386 14.18 23.76 -12.25
CA LYS A 386 13.15 22.86 -11.68
C LYS A 386 13.64 22.27 -10.35
N ARG A 387 14.92 21.95 -10.25
CA ARG A 387 15.59 21.42 -9.06
C ARG A 387 15.52 22.38 -7.88
N GLU A 388 15.77 23.68 -8.10
CA GLU A 388 15.69 24.68 -7.03
C GLU A 388 14.28 24.80 -6.45
N LYS A 389 13.24 24.72 -7.29
CA LYS A 389 11.85 24.68 -6.84
C LYS A 389 11.53 23.42 -6.01
N MET A 390 12.07 22.26 -6.40
CA MET A 390 11.92 21.02 -5.63
C MET A 390 12.59 21.13 -4.26
N ILE A 391 13.81 21.67 -4.19
CA ILE A 391 14.51 21.86 -2.92
C ILE A 391 13.76 22.86 -2.02
N GLN A 392 13.26 23.96 -2.57
CA GLN A 392 12.44 24.92 -1.82
C GLN A 392 11.17 24.26 -1.26
N GLU A 393 10.56 23.32 -1.97
CA GLU A 393 9.40 22.58 -1.48
C GLU A 393 9.74 21.65 -0.32
N VAL A 394 10.86 20.93 -0.40
CA VAL A 394 11.36 20.13 0.74
C VAL A 394 11.62 21.01 1.95
N ILE A 395 12.20 22.19 1.76
CA ILE A 395 12.43 23.15 2.84
C ILE A 395 11.09 23.60 3.46
N LYS A 396 10.05 23.86 2.66
CA LYS A 396 8.72 24.20 3.18
C LYS A 396 8.09 23.06 3.97
N ILE A 397 8.17 21.83 3.46
CA ILE A 397 7.70 20.63 4.18
C ILE A 397 8.45 20.51 5.50
N HIS A 398 9.78 20.60 5.50
CA HIS A 398 10.58 20.57 6.74
C HIS A 398 10.17 21.69 7.71
N GLN A 399 9.90 22.91 7.23
CA GLN A 399 9.46 24.02 8.07
C GLN A 399 8.07 23.76 8.68
N ALA A 400 7.14 23.21 7.89
CA ALA A 400 5.82 22.83 8.38
C ALA A 400 5.91 21.68 9.39
N THR A 401 6.76 20.68 9.15
CA THR A 401 7.01 19.59 10.12
C THR A 401 7.65 20.11 11.39
N ILE A 402 8.60 21.06 11.30
CA ILE A 402 9.20 21.72 12.47
C ILE A 402 8.13 22.41 13.31
N ASN A 403 7.21 23.15 12.67
CA ASN A 403 6.13 23.84 13.38
C ASN A 403 5.19 22.84 14.06
N ALA A 404 4.76 21.80 13.34
CA ALA A 404 3.91 20.74 13.89
C ALA A 404 4.59 19.99 15.06
N LEU A 405 5.90 19.77 14.97
CA LEU A 405 6.70 19.18 16.04
C LEU A 405 6.80 20.06 17.27
N ILE A 406 6.90 21.38 17.09
CA ILE A 406 6.88 22.33 18.22
C ILE A 406 5.53 22.26 18.92
N ASP A 407 4.42 22.24 18.17
CA ASP A 407 3.07 22.06 18.75
C ASP A 407 2.95 20.73 19.51
N ASP A 408 3.51 19.64 18.96
CA ASP A 408 3.50 18.33 19.59
C ASP A 408 4.35 18.30 20.88
N ILE A 409 5.52 18.97 20.89
CA ILE A 409 6.36 19.11 22.09
C ILE A 409 5.67 19.95 23.17
N ASN A 410 4.96 21.02 22.78
CA ASN A 410 4.17 21.82 23.70
C ASN A 410 3.05 20.99 24.32
N TYR A 411 2.34 20.19 23.51
CA TYR A 411 1.34 19.23 24.00
C TYR A 411 1.93 18.23 25.03
N PHE A 412 3.09 17.64 24.75
CA PHE A 412 3.76 16.76 25.72
C PHE A 412 4.12 17.49 27.01
N THR A 413 4.57 18.75 26.90
CA THR A 413 4.91 19.58 28.07
C THR A 413 3.68 19.86 28.93
N GLU A 414 2.54 20.19 28.32
CA GLU A 414 1.28 20.40 29.04
C GLU A 414 0.78 19.12 29.71
N GLU A 415 0.83 17.99 29.01
CA GLU A 415 0.39 16.71 29.55
C GLU A 415 1.32 16.19 30.65
N LEU A 416 2.64 16.42 30.54
CA LEU A 416 3.60 16.17 31.62
C LEU A 416 3.26 16.99 32.86
N ASN A 417 2.98 18.29 32.69
CA ASN A 417 2.61 19.17 33.80
C ASN A 417 1.32 18.69 34.49
N ARG A 418 0.33 18.22 33.70
CA ARG A 418 -0.93 17.68 34.22
C ARG A 418 -0.72 16.40 35.02
N LEU A 419 0.03 15.43 34.48
CA LEU A 419 0.28 14.15 35.14
C LEU A 419 1.18 14.28 36.37
N SER A 420 2.08 15.27 36.38
CA SER A 420 2.99 15.53 37.50
C SER A 420 2.30 15.97 38.78
N GLN A 421 1.02 16.39 38.72
CA GLN A 421 0.23 16.72 39.91
C GLN A 421 -0.02 15.50 40.81
N ASN A 422 -0.09 14.30 40.23
CA ASN A 422 -0.21 13.01 40.94
C ASN A 422 0.92 12.07 40.48
N TYR A 423 2.16 12.43 40.81
CA TYR A 423 3.35 11.74 40.32
C TYR A 423 3.39 10.24 40.67
N GLU A 424 3.06 9.86 41.91
CA GLU A 424 3.11 8.46 42.36
C GLU A 424 2.15 7.54 41.57
N GLU A 425 0.96 8.03 41.22
CA GLU A 425 -0.02 7.27 40.42
C GLU A 425 0.32 7.24 38.92
N ASN A 426 1.10 8.20 38.43
CA ASN A 426 1.36 8.40 36.99
C ASN A 426 2.82 8.19 36.58
N ALA A 427 3.70 7.73 37.47
CA ALA A 427 5.14 7.63 37.22
C ALA A 427 5.49 6.92 35.89
N LEU A 428 4.83 5.79 35.58
CA LEU A 428 5.05 5.06 34.33
C LEU A 428 4.59 5.87 33.10
N LYS A 429 3.44 6.54 33.17
CA LYS A 429 2.93 7.39 32.08
C LYS A 429 3.84 8.59 31.84
N ILE A 430 4.34 9.20 32.92
CA ILE A 430 5.30 10.32 32.87
C ILE A 430 6.60 9.86 32.20
N ALA A 431 7.14 8.70 32.59
CA ALA A 431 8.35 8.15 31.99
C ALA A 431 8.19 7.90 30.47
N ASN A 432 7.08 7.29 30.07
CA ASN A 432 6.77 7.05 28.66
C ASN A 432 6.65 8.37 27.86
N LEU A 433 5.97 9.36 28.43
CA LEU A 433 5.77 10.67 27.81
C LEU A 433 7.08 11.47 27.68
N MET A 434 8.00 11.35 28.66
CA MET A 434 9.34 11.94 28.58
C MET A 434 10.19 11.28 27.49
N ALA A 435 10.16 9.96 27.39
CA ALA A 435 10.87 9.21 26.35
C ALA A 435 10.37 9.60 24.94
N GLU A 436 9.05 9.72 24.78
CA GLU A 436 8.44 10.17 23.52
C GLU A 436 8.81 11.62 23.17
N MET A 437 8.72 12.54 24.14
CA MET A 437 9.14 13.93 23.93
C MET A 437 10.61 14.01 23.50
N GLN A 438 11.49 13.20 24.09
CA GLN A 438 12.90 13.15 23.72
C GLN A 438 13.08 12.65 22.28
N LEU A 439 12.36 11.58 21.89
CA LEU A 439 12.39 11.06 20.53
C LEU A 439 11.91 12.11 19.50
N TYR A 440 10.88 12.87 19.82
CA TYR A 440 10.37 13.97 18.99
C TYR A 440 11.39 15.12 18.87
N LYS A 441 12.13 15.45 19.95
CA LYS A 441 13.23 16.44 19.90
C LYS A 441 14.40 16.00 19.04
N GLU A 442 14.73 14.71 19.05
CA GLU A 442 15.77 14.15 18.18
C GLU A 442 15.34 14.15 16.71
N ALA A 443 14.10 13.76 16.42
CA ALA A 443 13.53 13.86 15.07
C ALA A 443 13.52 15.32 14.57
N LEU A 444 13.15 16.28 15.43
CA LEU A 444 13.22 17.71 15.15
C LEU A 444 14.65 18.15 14.78
N THR A 445 15.65 17.68 15.52
CA THR A 445 17.06 18.00 15.25
C THR A 445 17.51 17.47 13.90
N LYS A 446 17.13 16.22 13.55
CA LYS A 446 17.43 15.64 12.24
C LYS A 446 16.79 16.43 11.09
N ILE A 447 15.52 16.84 11.22
CA ILE A 447 14.80 17.62 10.20
C ILE A 447 15.44 19.01 10.04
N LYS A 448 15.82 19.66 11.14
CA LYS A 448 16.54 20.95 11.10
C LYS A 448 17.90 20.85 10.39
N SER A 449 18.67 19.79 10.66
CA SER A 449 19.95 19.54 9.98
C SER A 449 19.74 19.40 8.48
N LYS A 450 18.86 18.48 8.04
CA LYS A 450 18.53 18.28 6.63
C LYS A 450 18.08 19.58 5.95
N SER A 451 17.22 20.37 6.60
CA SER A 451 16.79 21.66 6.06
C SER A 451 17.93 22.68 5.92
N SER A 452 18.93 22.64 6.79
CA SER A 452 20.08 23.55 6.74
C SER A 452 21.02 23.16 5.61
N ASP A 453 21.29 21.87 5.45
CA ASP A 453 22.11 21.33 4.36
C ASP A 453 21.53 21.71 2.98
N LEU A 454 20.20 21.57 2.82
CA LEU A 454 19.50 21.95 1.60
C LEU A 454 19.61 23.45 1.25
N LYS A 455 19.64 24.32 2.26
CA LYS A 455 19.81 25.77 2.05
C LYS A 455 21.21 26.13 1.55
N LEU A 456 22.23 25.31 1.86
CA LEU A 456 23.58 25.51 1.37
C LEU A 456 23.70 25.18 -0.13
N VAL A 457 22.87 24.25 -0.60
CA VAL A 457 22.89 23.72 -1.97
C VAL A 457 22.10 24.60 -2.97
N VAL A 458 21.37 25.62 -2.49
CA VAL A 458 20.51 26.54 -3.27
C VAL A 458 21.17 27.92 -3.49
N LYS A 459 22.42 28.12 -3.07
CA LYS A 459 23.18 29.35 -3.38
C LYS A 459 23.81 29.29 -4.77
#